data_AF-A0A660DYY5-F1
#
_entry.id   AF-A0A660DYY5-F1
#
_cell.length_a   1.000
_cell.length_b   1.000
_cell.length_c   1.000
_cell.angle_alpha   90.00
_cell.angle_beta   90.00
_cell.angle_gamma   90.00
#
_symmetry.space_group_name_H-M   'P 1'
#
loop_
_entity.id
_entity.type
_entity.pdbx_description
1 polymer ?
#
loop_
_entity_poly.entity_id
_entity_poly.type
_entity_poly.pdbx_seq_one_letter_code
_entity_poly.pdbx_strand_id
1 'polypeptide(L)'
;MKLNQLMGILGVTLMVGTASPIVAPSVVAQAKTKTTLKTFPKSIRGTWHSYNLAGRNYHAVRFTAKGLAWQENVSTRLGQPDKLKVHKLPFSGTRKAGSWQWVFAIKKQGFVKVSAWDKTVTLPPEGYYRVIQKKYQGKKIRVLQQTDQLAGHRYYEYSYTTKKLAKHFAK
;
A
#
# COMPACT_ATOMS: atom_id res chain seq x y z
N MET A 1 18.21 -42.27 -6.57
CA MET A 1 19.59 -41.73 -6.63
C MET A 1 19.94 -41.12 -5.26
N LYS A 2 21.03 -41.62 -4.64
CA LYS A 2 21.89 -41.03 -3.58
C LYS A 2 21.19 -40.66 -2.25
N LEU A 3 21.29 -41.39 -1.13
CA LEU A 3 22.41 -41.98 -0.36
C LEU A 3 23.31 -40.96 0.37
N ASN A 4 23.47 -41.21 1.68
CA ASN A 4 24.44 -40.76 2.69
C ASN A 4 23.99 -39.61 3.61
N GLN A 5 23.65 -39.82 4.90
CA GLN A 5 24.35 -40.42 6.06
C GLN A 5 24.95 -39.34 6.98
N LEU A 6 25.04 -39.69 8.28
CA LEU A 6 25.67 -39.03 9.44
C LEU A 6 24.69 -38.18 10.28
N MET A 7 24.50 -38.38 11.58
CA MET A 7 25.15 -39.22 12.59
C MET A 7 24.17 -39.43 13.74
N GLY A 8 24.06 -40.66 14.22
CA GLY A 8 23.51 -40.93 15.54
C GLY A 8 24.59 -40.80 16.60
N ILE A 9 24.22 -40.33 17.78
CA ILE A 9 24.80 -40.79 19.06
C ILE A 9 23.62 -41.00 20.02
N LEU A 10 23.54 -42.24 20.52
CA LEU A 10 22.72 -42.65 21.64
C LEU A 10 23.09 -41.87 22.91
N GLY A 11 22.08 -41.55 23.70
CA GLY A 11 22.23 -41.13 25.09
C GLY A 11 20.93 -41.34 25.85
N VAL A 12 20.57 -42.60 26.11
CA VAL A 12 19.57 -42.93 27.13
C VAL A 12 20.32 -42.98 28.45
N THR A 13 20.12 -41.97 29.29
CA THR A 13 20.48 -42.02 30.70
C THR A 13 19.19 -41.91 31.51
N LEU A 14 18.73 -43.04 32.03
CA LEU A 14 17.70 -43.11 33.06
C LEU A 14 18.22 -42.44 34.33
N MET A 15 17.59 -41.35 34.76
CA MET A 15 17.62 -40.91 36.15
C MET A 15 16.19 -40.80 36.67
N VAL A 16 15.93 -41.59 37.70
CA VAL A 16 14.72 -41.57 38.52
C VAL A 16 14.77 -40.35 39.44
N GLY A 17 13.65 -39.63 39.57
CA GLY A 17 13.36 -38.88 40.80
C GLY A 17 12.89 -37.43 40.66
N THR A 18 11.72 -37.19 41.25
CA THR A 18 11.07 -35.90 41.59
C THR A 18 10.28 -35.19 40.48
N ALA A 19 8.97 -35.37 40.57
CA ALA A 19 7.95 -34.63 39.84
C ALA A 19 8.02 -33.14 40.18
N SER A 20 8.44 -32.33 39.22
CA SER A 20 8.15 -30.90 39.20
C SER A 20 7.23 -30.66 38.00
N PRO A 21 6.02 -30.09 38.17
CA PRO A 21 5.25 -29.65 37.02
C PRO A 21 6.01 -28.47 36.41
N ILE A 22 6.83 -28.75 35.39
CA ILE A 22 7.33 -27.71 34.51
C ILE A 22 6.08 -27.16 33.84
N VAL A 23 5.54 -26.07 34.37
CA VAL A 23 4.53 -25.26 33.71
C VAL A 23 5.24 -24.72 32.47
N ALA A 24 5.14 -25.47 31.37
CA ALA A 24 5.51 -24.97 30.08
C ALA A 24 4.68 -23.70 29.87
N PRO A 25 5.28 -22.51 29.72
CA PRO A 25 4.50 -21.37 29.30
C PRO A 25 4.01 -21.73 27.89
N SER A 26 2.71 -22.02 27.78
CA SER A 26 2.03 -22.04 26.50
C SER A 26 2.06 -20.61 25.97
N VAL A 27 3.20 -20.20 25.41
CA VAL A 27 3.28 -19.02 24.56
C VAL A 27 2.58 -19.41 23.27
N VAL A 28 1.25 -19.49 23.33
CA VAL A 28 0.40 -19.37 22.17
C VAL A 28 0.58 -17.93 21.75
N ALA A 29 1.65 -17.67 20.98
CA ALA A 29 1.88 -16.38 20.38
C ALA A 29 0.63 -16.06 19.54
N GLN A 30 -0.27 -15.24 20.08
CA GLN A 30 -1.45 -14.78 19.37
C GLN A 30 -0.95 -14.10 18.10
N ALA A 31 -1.10 -14.79 16.96
CA ALA A 31 -0.74 -14.25 15.68
C ALA A 31 -1.52 -12.95 15.49
N LYS A 32 -0.82 -11.80 15.53
CA LYS A 32 -1.43 -10.49 15.34
C LYS A 32 -2.20 -10.53 14.02
N THR A 33 -3.53 -10.42 14.10
CA THR A 33 -4.39 -10.41 12.92
C THR A 33 -3.94 -9.27 12.00
N LYS A 34 -3.46 -9.62 10.81
CA LYS A 34 -3.04 -8.63 9.82
C LYS A 34 -4.29 -7.94 9.27
N THR A 35 -4.28 -6.62 9.21
CA THR A 35 -5.39 -5.80 8.70
C THR A 35 -4.90 -4.86 7.61
N THR A 36 -5.84 -4.33 6.82
CA THR A 36 -5.58 -3.18 5.95
C THR A 36 -5.29 -1.92 6.79
N LEU A 37 -4.73 -0.89 6.15
CA LEU A 37 -4.33 0.34 6.81
C LEU A 37 -5.52 1.09 7.42
N LYS A 38 -5.41 1.44 8.69
CA LYS A 38 -6.34 2.35 9.38
C LYS A 38 -6.18 3.80 8.93
N THR A 39 -4.97 4.20 8.56
CA THR A 39 -4.70 5.53 7.99
C THR A 39 -3.64 5.44 6.91
N PHE A 40 -3.72 6.32 5.91
CA PHE A 40 -2.64 6.49 4.95
C PHE A 40 -1.37 7.00 5.65
N PRO A 41 -0.16 6.53 5.29
CA PRO A 41 1.09 7.05 5.86
C PRO A 41 1.25 8.56 5.63
N LYS A 42 1.78 9.28 6.62
CA LYS A 42 2.03 10.74 6.51
C LYS A 42 2.84 11.10 5.25
N SER A 43 3.74 10.22 4.82
CA SER A 43 4.60 10.43 3.65
C SER A 43 3.83 10.63 2.35
N ILE A 44 2.69 9.98 2.14
CA ILE A 44 1.89 10.10 0.91
C ILE A 44 0.73 11.11 1.04
N ARG A 45 0.42 11.56 2.26
CA ARG A 45 -0.64 12.56 2.49
C ARG A 45 -0.31 13.88 1.78
N GLY A 46 -1.38 14.55 1.36
CA GLY A 46 -1.31 15.81 0.60
C GLY A 46 -2.04 15.71 -0.73
N THR A 47 -2.06 16.83 -1.45
CA THR A 47 -2.57 16.92 -2.81
C THR A 47 -1.41 16.84 -3.79
N TRP A 48 -1.58 16.02 -4.81
CA TRP A 48 -0.59 15.77 -5.85
C TRP A 48 -1.23 16.00 -7.20
N HIS A 49 -0.48 16.62 -8.10
CA HIS A 49 -0.94 17.05 -9.41
C HIS A 49 -0.10 16.41 -10.49
N SER A 50 -0.74 15.87 -11.52
CA SER A 50 -0.10 15.56 -12.80
C SER A 50 -0.74 16.42 -13.88
N TYR A 51 -0.02 16.63 -14.98
CA TYR A 51 -0.50 17.41 -16.11
C TYR A 51 -0.34 16.57 -17.36
N ASN A 52 -1.44 16.38 -18.09
CA ASN A 52 -1.46 15.67 -19.34
C ASN A 52 -1.34 16.69 -20.48
N LEU A 53 -0.27 16.63 -21.26
CA LEU A 53 -0.05 17.54 -22.39
C LEU A 53 -1.05 17.34 -23.52
N ALA A 54 -1.39 16.08 -23.84
CA ALA A 54 -2.32 15.76 -24.91
C ALA A 54 -3.71 16.32 -24.64
N GLY A 55 -4.16 16.27 -23.38
CA GLY A 55 -5.44 16.84 -22.95
C GLY A 55 -5.39 18.29 -22.50
N ARG A 56 -4.19 18.88 -22.31
CA ARG A 56 -3.96 20.17 -21.65
C ARG A 56 -4.69 20.32 -20.30
N ASN A 57 -4.82 19.22 -19.57
CA ASN A 57 -5.64 19.14 -18.36
C ASN A 57 -4.81 18.67 -17.15
N TYR A 58 -5.24 19.10 -15.97
CA TYR A 58 -4.66 18.66 -14.71
C TYR A 58 -5.45 17.50 -14.13
N HIS A 59 -4.74 16.46 -13.71
CA HIS A 59 -5.26 15.48 -12.78
C HIS A 59 -4.78 15.82 -11.37
N ALA A 60 -5.54 15.42 -10.38
CA ALA A 60 -5.11 15.54 -9.00
C ALA A 60 -5.54 14.34 -8.18
N VAL A 61 -4.70 13.96 -7.22
CA VAL A 61 -5.02 12.98 -6.19
C VAL A 61 -4.72 13.57 -4.83
N ARG A 62 -5.62 13.39 -3.87
CA ARG A 62 -5.48 13.88 -2.50
C ARG A 62 -5.64 12.75 -1.51
N PHE A 63 -4.55 12.46 -0.80
CA PHE A 63 -4.54 11.53 0.32
C PHE A 63 -4.71 12.30 1.63
N THR A 64 -5.78 12.01 2.37
CA THR A 64 -5.95 12.44 3.76
C THR A 64 -5.55 11.31 4.71
N ALA A 65 -5.73 11.47 6.02
CA ALA A 65 -5.50 10.33 6.93
C ALA A 65 -6.45 9.16 6.66
N LYS A 66 -7.71 9.43 6.29
CA LYS A 66 -8.79 8.43 6.23
C LYS A 66 -9.54 8.42 4.90
N GLY A 67 -8.96 8.98 3.85
CA GLY A 67 -9.64 9.00 2.56
C GLY A 67 -8.81 9.48 1.40
N LEU A 68 -9.33 9.21 0.21
CA LEU A 68 -8.71 9.43 -1.08
C LEU A 68 -9.68 10.21 -1.96
N ALA A 69 -9.29 11.37 -2.45
CA ALA A 69 -10.03 12.08 -3.48
C ALA A 69 -9.22 12.14 -4.75
N TRP A 70 -9.88 12.18 -5.90
CA TRP A 70 -9.23 12.38 -7.19
C TRP A 70 -10.01 13.36 -8.07
N GLN A 71 -9.34 13.79 -9.12
CA GLN A 71 -9.84 14.66 -10.17
C GLN A 71 -9.30 14.14 -11.48
N GLU A 72 -10.19 13.81 -12.40
CA GLU A 72 -9.87 13.47 -13.79
C GLU A 72 -10.28 14.59 -14.74
N ASN A 73 -9.78 14.49 -15.99
CA ASN A 73 -9.79 15.47 -17.08
C ASN A 73 -11.09 16.26 -17.32
N VAL A 74 -12.24 15.80 -16.83
CA VAL A 74 -13.56 16.42 -17.02
C VAL A 74 -14.04 17.26 -15.83
N SER A 75 -13.38 17.15 -14.67
CA SER A 75 -13.80 17.88 -13.47
C SER A 75 -12.93 19.11 -13.23
N THR A 76 -13.56 20.23 -12.85
CA THR A 76 -12.86 21.44 -12.39
C THR A 76 -12.48 21.39 -10.91
N ARG A 77 -12.97 20.39 -10.16
CA ARG A 77 -12.80 20.28 -8.70
C ARG A 77 -12.38 18.87 -8.29
N LEU A 78 -11.62 18.78 -7.20
CA LEU A 78 -11.39 17.50 -6.51
C LEU A 78 -12.72 16.95 -5.98
N GLY A 79 -12.97 15.66 -6.22
CA GLY A 79 -14.12 14.97 -5.67
C GLY A 79 -14.11 14.90 -4.14
N GLN A 80 -15.23 14.44 -3.58
CA GLN A 80 -15.27 14.09 -2.16
C GLN A 80 -14.35 12.88 -1.90
N PRO A 81 -13.65 12.82 -0.75
CA PRO A 81 -12.78 11.69 -0.47
C PRO A 81 -13.57 10.41 -0.24
N ASP A 82 -13.22 9.37 -0.98
CA ASP A 82 -13.58 8.01 -0.65
C ASP A 82 -13.02 7.62 0.70
N LYS A 83 -13.82 6.88 1.48
CA LYS A 83 -13.50 6.52 2.86
C LYS A 83 -12.54 5.34 2.89
N LEU A 84 -11.39 5.51 3.54
CA LEU A 84 -10.49 4.42 3.85
C LEU A 84 -11.11 3.52 4.92
N LYS A 85 -11.22 2.23 4.61
CA LYS A 85 -11.84 1.23 5.47
C LYS A 85 -10.84 0.14 5.88
N VAL A 86 -10.99 -0.31 7.12
CA VAL A 86 -10.17 -1.36 7.71
C VAL A 86 -10.86 -2.71 7.53
N HIS A 87 -10.10 -3.71 7.12
CA HIS A 87 -10.56 -5.09 7.00
C HIS A 87 -9.44 -6.06 7.40
N LYS A 88 -9.79 -7.28 7.84
CA LYS A 88 -8.83 -8.36 8.07
C LYS A 88 -8.25 -8.84 6.74
N LEU A 89 -6.94 -9.15 6.71
CA LEU A 89 -6.27 -9.71 5.55
C LEU A 89 -6.36 -11.25 5.55
N PRO A 90 -6.36 -11.91 4.37
CA PRO A 90 -6.30 -11.31 3.04
C PRO A 90 -7.63 -10.64 2.67
N PHE A 91 -7.56 -9.45 2.05
CA PHE A 91 -8.71 -8.74 1.53
C PHE A 91 -8.37 -8.21 0.15
N SER A 92 -9.29 -8.41 -0.78
CA SER A 92 -9.16 -7.98 -2.17
C SER A 92 -10.32 -7.10 -2.64
N GLY A 93 -11.21 -6.70 -1.73
CA GLY A 93 -12.49 -6.04 -2.06
C GLY A 93 -13.67 -7.02 -2.01
N THR A 94 -14.88 -6.48 -2.14
CA THR A 94 -16.17 -7.18 -2.15
C THR A 94 -16.97 -6.81 -3.40
N ARG A 95 -17.99 -7.58 -3.78
CA ARG A 95 -18.97 -7.18 -4.81
C ARG A 95 -20.27 -6.63 -4.21
N LYS A 96 -20.28 -6.38 -2.88
CA LYS A 96 -21.46 -5.89 -2.17
C LYS A 96 -21.76 -4.45 -2.57
N ALA A 97 -22.97 -4.23 -3.07
CA ALA A 97 -23.50 -2.92 -3.41
C ALA A 97 -23.40 -1.91 -2.25
N GLY A 98 -23.27 -0.62 -2.58
CA GLY A 98 -23.23 0.47 -1.61
C GLY A 98 -21.86 0.75 -1.00
N SER A 99 -20.79 0.14 -1.53
CA SER A 99 -19.41 0.34 -1.03
C SER A 99 -18.47 1.00 -2.05
N TRP A 100 -19.03 1.55 -3.13
CA TRP A 100 -18.29 2.18 -4.23
C TRP A 100 -17.47 3.43 -3.81
N GLN A 101 -17.86 4.12 -2.73
CA GLN A 101 -17.12 5.26 -2.17
C GLN A 101 -16.05 4.86 -1.14
N TRP A 102 -15.73 3.57 -1.02
CA TRP A 102 -14.77 3.07 -0.05
C TRP A 102 -13.52 2.55 -0.74
N VAL A 103 -12.40 2.73 -0.07
CA VAL A 103 -11.10 2.19 -0.49
C VAL A 103 -10.48 1.41 0.65
N PHE A 104 -9.59 0.49 0.32
CA PHE A 104 -8.68 -0.11 1.28
C PHE A 104 -7.24 0.08 0.82
N ALA A 105 -6.31 0.01 1.77
CA ALA A 105 -4.90 0.15 1.46
C ALA A 105 -4.04 -0.83 2.26
N ILE A 106 -2.94 -1.28 1.68
CA ILE A 106 -1.96 -2.16 2.31
C ILE A 106 -0.54 -1.67 2.01
N LYS A 107 0.42 -1.95 2.91
CA LYS A 107 1.84 -1.77 2.59
C LYS A 107 2.33 -2.99 1.80
N LYS A 108 3.01 -2.77 0.67
CA LYS A 108 3.62 -3.83 -0.13
C LYS A 108 4.91 -3.32 -0.78
N GLN A 109 6.03 -3.98 -0.49
CA GLN A 109 7.35 -3.69 -1.07
C GLN A 109 7.75 -2.20 -1.06
N GLY A 110 7.50 -1.50 0.06
CA GLY A 110 7.82 -0.07 0.20
C GLY A 110 6.80 0.89 -0.42
N PHE A 111 5.75 0.38 -1.06
CA PHE A 111 4.61 1.14 -1.56
C PHE A 111 3.39 0.99 -0.65
N VAL A 112 2.46 1.92 -0.81
CA VAL A 112 1.08 1.81 -0.35
C VAL A 112 0.25 1.39 -1.55
N LYS A 113 -0.20 0.14 -1.57
CA LYS A 113 -1.21 -0.31 -2.53
C LYS A 113 -2.55 0.26 -2.09
N VAL A 114 -3.27 0.90 -3.00
CA VAL A 114 -4.65 1.35 -2.80
C VAL A 114 -5.53 0.69 -3.84
N SER A 115 -6.67 0.18 -3.41
CA SER A 115 -7.64 -0.50 -4.27
C SER A 115 -9.06 -0.11 -3.85
N ALA A 116 -9.98 -0.20 -4.81
CA ALA A 116 -11.41 -0.04 -4.55
C ALA A 116 -11.90 -1.09 -3.56
N TRP A 117 -12.79 -0.70 -2.66
CA TRP A 117 -13.46 -1.67 -1.78
C TRP A 117 -14.45 -2.52 -2.58
N ASP A 118 -15.18 -1.91 -3.51
CA ASP A 118 -16.07 -2.59 -4.43
C ASP A 118 -15.29 -3.06 -5.68
N LYS A 119 -15.27 -4.37 -5.93
CA LYS A 119 -14.60 -5.00 -7.07
C LYS A 119 -15.30 -4.78 -8.40
N THR A 120 -16.54 -4.32 -8.37
CA THR A 120 -17.30 -4.01 -9.59
C THR A 120 -16.94 -2.64 -10.16
N VAL A 121 -16.22 -1.82 -9.37
CA VAL A 121 -15.79 -0.48 -9.77
C VAL A 121 -14.29 -0.47 -9.93
N THR A 122 -13.82 -0.06 -11.10
CA THR A 122 -12.43 0.37 -11.27
C THR A 122 -12.35 1.83 -10.88
N LEU A 123 -11.74 2.13 -9.73
CA LEU A 123 -11.51 3.51 -9.32
C LEU A 123 -10.21 4.02 -9.93
N PRO A 124 -10.23 5.17 -10.60
CA PRO A 124 -9.05 6.00 -10.68
C PRO A 124 -8.83 6.63 -9.29
N PRO A 125 -7.65 6.57 -8.67
CA PRO A 125 -6.41 5.95 -9.11
C PRO A 125 -6.09 4.71 -8.23
N GLU A 126 -6.58 3.53 -8.59
CA GLU A 126 -6.07 2.27 -8.03
C GLU A 126 -4.60 2.10 -8.41
N GLY A 127 -3.74 1.69 -7.47
CA GLY A 127 -2.33 1.52 -7.76
C GLY A 127 -1.41 1.48 -6.55
N TYR A 128 -0.11 1.53 -6.82
CA TYR A 128 0.97 1.50 -5.84
C TYR A 128 1.63 2.87 -5.71
N TYR A 129 1.58 3.43 -4.51
CA TYR A 129 2.04 4.79 -4.22
C TYR A 129 3.26 4.81 -3.31
N ARG A 130 4.23 5.65 -3.64
CA ARG A 130 5.26 6.08 -2.69
C ARG A 130 5.69 7.50 -3.00
N VAL A 131 6.22 8.19 -1.99
CA VAL A 131 6.88 9.48 -2.22
C VAL A 131 8.37 9.27 -2.35
N ILE A 132 8.92 9.83 -3.42
CA ILE A 132 10.34 9.92 -3.69
C ILE A 132 10.80 11.38 -3.68
N GLN A 133 12.11 11.59 -3.79
CA GLN A 133 12.69 12.92 -3.97
C GLN A 133 13.26 13.04 -5.39
N LYS A 134 13.05 14.19 -6.03
CA LYS A 134 13.72 14.58 -7.28
C LYS A 134 14.47 15.91 -7.07
N LYS A 135 15.51 16.18 -7.86
CA LYS A 135 16.20 17.47 -7.85
C LYS A 135 15.54 18.41 -8.87
N TYR A 136 15.24 19.64 -8.47
CA TYR A 136 14.70 20.69 -9.33
C TYR A 136 15.33 22.02 -8.92
N GLN A 137 16.00 22.70 -9.86
CA GLN A 137 16.71 23.97 -9.60
C GLN A 137 17.61 23.92 -8.36
N GLY A 138 18.42 22.85 -8.25
CA GLY A 138 19.32 22.66 -7.10
C GLY A 138 18.65 22.16 -5.82
N LYS A 139 17.32 22.22 -5.69
CA LYS A 139 16.58 21.83 -4.48
C LYS A 139 15.97 20.44 -4.60
N LYS A 140 15.85 19.72 -3.47
CA LYS A 140 15.12 18.44 -3.41
C LYS A 140 13.63 18.71 -3.27
N ILE A 141 12.82 18.19 -4.18
CA ILE A 141 11.36 18.27 -4.16
C ILE A 141 10.75 16.89 -3.94
N ARG A 142 9.60 16.85 -3.26
CA ARG A 142 8.82 15.63 -3.07
C ARG A 142 7.99 15.34 -4.32
N VAL A 143 7.98 14.09 -4.74
CA VAL A 143 7.21 13.61 -5.90
C VAL A 143 6.48 12.33 -5.50
N LEU A 144 5.18 12.28 -5.77
CA LEU A 144 4.42 11.06 -5.65
C LEU A 144 4.67 10.22 -6.90
N GLN A 145 5.22 9.03 -6.69
CA GLN A 145 5.40 8.02 -7.72
C GLN A 145 4.25 7.01 -7.62
N GLN A 146 3.60 6.76 -8.75
CA GLN A 146 2.54 5.78 -8.92
C GLN A 146 2.95 4.72 -9.94
N THR A 147 2.50 3.49 -9.76
CA THR A 147 2.55 2.43 -10.77
C THR A 147 1.42 1.44 -10.53
N ASP A 148 0.94 0.76 -11.57
CA ASP A 148 -0.16 -0.20 -11.46
C ASP A 148 0.32 -1.60 -11.07
N GLN A 149 1.61 -1.88 -11.27
CA GLN A 149 2.23 -3.17 -10.97
C GLN A 149 3.62 -3.05 -10.38
N LEU A 150 3.95 -3.96 -9.46
CA LEU A 150 5.29 -4.03 -8.86
C LEU A 150 6.18 -5.10 -9.51
N ALA A 151 5.61 -6.03 -10.27
CA ALA A 151 6.33 -7.07 -11.00
C ALA A 151 6.45 -6.69 -12.48
N GLY A 152 7.51 -7.17 -13.15
CA GLY A 152 7.74 -6.92 -14.58
C GLY A 152 8.21 -5.50 -14.91
N HIS A 153 8.00 -5.09 -16.16
CA HIS A 153 8.34 -3.74 -16.62
C HIS A 153 7.45 -2.71 -15.92
N ARG A 154 8.08 -1.67 -15.35
CA ARG A 154 7.40 -0.67 -14.52
C ARG A 154 7.31 0.66 -15.23
N TYR A 155 6.09 1.02 -15.62
CA TYR A 155 5.76 2.40 -15.96
C TYR A 155 5.43 3.15 -14.68
N TYR A 156 6.07 4.29 -14.49
CA TYR A 156 5.86 5.15 -13.34
C TYR A 156 5.26 6.47 -13.77
N GLU A 157 4.14 6.80 -13.15
CA GLU A 157 3.58 8.13 -13.21
C GLU A 157 4.11 8.97 -12.05
N TYR A 158 4.29 10.27 -12.32
CA TYR A 158 4.81 11.21 -11.34
C TYR A 158 3.84 12.36 -11.15
N SER A 159 3.42 12.56 -9.91
CA SER A 159 2.60 13.69 -9.48
C SER A 159 3.36 14.58 -8.50
N TYR A 160 3.09 15.88 -8.56
CA TYR A 160 3.85 16.94 -7.92
C TYR A 160 2.99 17.75 -6.96
N THR A 161 3.60 18.38 -5.96
CA THR A 161 2.87 19.13 -4.92
C THR A 161 2.19 20.39 -5.42
N THR A 162 2.51 20.87 -6.63
CA THR A 162 1.88 22.06 -7.23
C THR A 162 1.62 21.86 -8.72
N LYS A 163 0.58 22.54 -9.23
CA LYS A 163 0.25 22.57 -10.67
C LYS A 163 1.38 23.13 -11.54
N LYS A 164 2.16 24.09 -11.02
CA LYS A 164 3.32 24.68 -11.73
C LYS A 164 4.42 23.64 -11.94
N LEU A 165 4.75 22.87 -10.91
CA LEU A 165 5.71 21.77 -11.02
C LEU A 165 5.18 20.69 -11.97
N ALA A 166 3.91 20.31 -11.83
CA ALA A 166 3.30 19.32 -12.69
C ALA A 166 3.38 19.70 -14.18
N LYS A 167 3.07 20.96 -14.52
CA LYS A 167 3.18 21.46 -15.90
C LYS A 167 4.61 21.54 -16.40
N HIS A 168 5.56 21.92 -15.54
CA HIS A 168 6.98 21.96 -15.90
C HIS A 168 7.54 20.58 -16.27
N PHE A 169 7.13 19.54 -15.54
CA PHE A 169 7.60 18.17 -15.76
C PHE A 169 6.73 17.34 -16.69
N ALA A 170 5.66 17.93 -17.24
CA ALA A 170 4.85 17.28 -18.24
C ALA A 170 5.68 17.14 -19.52
N LYS A 171 5.80 15.91 -20.00
CA LYS A 171 6.50 15.56 -21.24
C LYS A 171 5.51 15.14 -22.30
#